data_AF-A0A5C9CGU1-F1
#
_entry.id   AF-A0A5C9CGU1-F1
#
_cell.length_a   1.000
_cell.length_b   1.000
_cell.length_c   1.000
_cell.angle_alpha   90.00
_cell.angle_beta   90.00
_cell.angle_gamma   90.00
#
_symmetry.space_group_name_H-M   'P 1'
#
loop_
_entity.id
_entity.type
_entity.pdbx_description
1 polymer ?
#
loop_
_entity_poly.entity_id
_entity_poly.type
_entity_poly.pdbx_seq_one_letter_code
_entity_poly.pdbx_strand_id
1 'polypeptide(L)'
;MFPHLTFPAKLVKQTAIYVAVWVLCLADWMWGRSIETWWRAWPEGIWFALSVPLSAYWIAWAGWLCRLEDGDNASLLAMRRIAGEVSPATSDQPADDSAFLIRRNLVWSVAAIFLWQVSVFFSDALDLPHARVGLATWGTWSLFFLGLVWVVWFVERASRFYEERRYERRRREQSAAIEFARSAHRATHDDDADDERVHNPLDPHAWYYGRRARKLNQSLTWMSVYSLCFSIAFLVFTQIGGCSDIYEMPAGGGQQAQIAQAVKIQKVIKKKFVVNPFSAISFKVPPIDEIKLQLQEITQHAYTVGYGEGTGAGFAGGTSSGKVRFLRLEYSGGDWDQDMSFFAGENMLREYGLRTKQKVNEKEETRTISALKAFPAEKSPPFVYLTGEKNISISANEAKTLREYLIDKHGMLFIDNGGSGHFHNQVLSMMRQVLPNIRPSHVPLDDTIHRIPYPIPFLPYVAPHGGKEALGWRVDGRLVAYYHPGDIGDAWADGHAGVKPEITEFCYQLGVNVIFYGVIRILANVATKAEIPRILAFV
;
A
#
# COMPACT_ATOMS: atom_id res chain seq x y z
N MET A 1 -27.71 -41.98 30.78
CA MET A 1 -28.64 -41.11 31.52
C MET A 1 -27.83 -39.92 32.02
N PHE A 2 -27.95 -38.75 31.39
CA PHE A 2 -27.11 -37.58 31.73
C PHE A 2 -27.68 -36.88 32.98
N PRO A 3 -26.92 -36.78 34.09
CA PRO A 3 -27.29 -35.87 35.17
C PRO A 3 -26.97 -34.43 34.79
N HIS A 4 -27.79 -33.49 35.26
CA HIS A 4 -27.82 -32.11 34.79
C HIS A 4 -26.49 -31.36 34.93
N LEU A 5 -25.93 -30.93 33.79
CA LEU A 5 -24.94 -29.85 33.71
C LEU A 5 -25.61 -28.50 34.03
N THR A 6 -25.68 -28.15 35.31
CA THR A 6 -26.13 -26.83 35.76
C THR A 6 -24.97 -25.83 35.68
N PHE A 7 -24.93 -25.05 34.60
CA PHE A 7 -23.99 -23.94 34.48
C PHE A 7 -24.28 -22.87 35.55
N PRO A 8 -23.26 -22.30 36.22
CA PRO A 8 -23.47 -21.25 37.21
C PRO A 8 -24.09 -20.01 36.55
N ALA A 9 -25.17 -19.49 37.12
CA ALA A 9 -26.00 -18.43 36.52
C ALA A 9 -25.25 -17.11 36.17
N LYS A 10 -24.04 -16.90 36.72
CA LYS A 10 -23.15 -15.78 36.33
C LYS A 10 -22.54 -15.99 34.94
N LEU A 11 -22.16 -17.23 34.59
CA LEU A 11 -21.57 -17.56 33.29
C LEU A 11 -22.62 -17.41 32.17
N VAL A 12 -23.86 -17.83 32.44
CA VAL A 12 -25.02 -17.67 31.54
C VAL A 12 -25.30 -16.20 31.22
N LYS A 13 -25.12 -15.28 32.19
CA LYS A 13 -25.28 -13.84 31.95
C LYS A 13 -24.15 -13.25 31.10
N GLN A 14 -22.92 -13.75 31.24
CA GLN A 14 -21.79 -13.30 30.42
C GLN A 14 -21.91 -13.80 28.97
N THR A 15 -22.29 -15.06 28.76
CA THR A 15 -22.57 -15.57 27.41
C THR A 15 -23.78 -14.88 26.77
N ALA A 16 -24.84 -14.56 27.54
CA ALA A 16 -25.98 -13.81 27.01
C ALA A 16 -25.61 -12.40 26.51
N ILE A 17 -24.75 -11.67 27.25
CA ILE A 17 -24.26 -10.35 26.81
C ILE A 17 -23.36 -10.48 25.57
N TYR A 18 -22.49 -11.49 25.53
CA TYR A 18 -21.64 -11.77 24.37
C TYR A 18 -22.47 -12.10 23.12
N VAL A 19 -23.49 -12.95 23.25
CA VAL A 19 -24.45 -13.27 22.18
C VAL A 19 -25.24 -12.04 21.73
N ALA A 20 -25.66 -11.16 22.65
CA ALA A 20 -26.35 -9.93 22.29
C ALA A 20 -25.47 -8.97 21.46
N VAL A 21 -24.20 -8.78 21.85
CA VAL A 21 -23.23 -8.00 21.06
C VAL A 21 -22.98 -8.66 19.70
N TRP A 22 -22.88 -9.99 19.65
CA TRP A 22 -22.73 -10.73 18.40
C TRP A 22 -23.92 -10.61 17.44
N VAL A 23 -25.14 -10.67 17.96
CA VAL A 23 -26.37 -10.46 17.17
C VAL A 23 -26.44 -9.04 16.63
N LEU A 24 -25.97 -8.04 17.39
CA LEU A 24 -25.87 -6.66 16.90
C LEU A 24 -24.81 -6.51 15.80
N CYS A 25 -23.62 -7.08 15.95
CA CYS A 25 -22.59 -7.07 14.90
C CYS A 25 -23.02 -7.83 13.63
N LEU A 26 -23.75 -8.96 13.78
CA LEU A 26 -24.34 -9.67 12.64
C LEU A 26 -25.42 -8.83 11.97
N ALA A 27 -26.33 -8.22 12.73
CA ALA A 27 -27.38 -7.36 12.18
C ALA A 27 -26.80 -6.17 11.41
N ASP A 28 -25.73 -5.55 11.93
CA ASP A 28 -24.99 -4.47 11.26
C ASP A 28 -24.31 -4.94 9.96
N TRP A 29 -23.63 -6.09 9.97
CA TRP A 29 -23.04 -6.70 8.76
C TRP A 29 -24.09 -7.05 7.68
N MET A 30 -25.29 -7.45 8.11
CA MET A 30 -26.43 -7.76 7.23
C MET A 30 -27.13 -6.50 6.67
N TRP A 31 -27.03 -5.35 7.34
CA TRP A 31 -27.81 -4.17 7.02
C TRP A 31 -27.23 -3.41 5.82
N GLY A 32 -28.03 -3.24 4.76
CA GLY A 32 -27.67 -2.43 3.57
C GLY A 32 -26.98 -3.17 2.42
N ARG A 33 -26.79 -4.50 2.49
CA ARG A 33 -26.23 -5.30 1.37
C ARG A 33 -27.32 -5.88 0.46
N SER A 34 -27.14 -5.78 -0.86
CA SER A 34 -28.06 -6.35 -1.87
C SER A 34 -27.88 -7.87 -2.01
N ILE A 35 -28.91 -8.58 -2.49
CA ILE A 35 -28.93 -10.05 -2.49
C ILE A 35 -27.85 -10.71 -3.39
N GLU A 36 -27.30 -9.98 -4.37
CA GLU A 36 -26.13 -10.43 -5.16
C GLU A 36 -24.82 -10.29 -4.37
N THR A 37 -24.65 -9.21 -3.61
CA THR A 37 -23.46 -9.02 -2.75
C THR A 37 -23.39 -10.04 -1.62
N TRP A 38 -24.54 -10.56 -1.19
CA TRP A 38 -24.66 -11.68 -0.25
C TRP A 38 -24.01 -12.97 -0.77
N TRP A 39 -24.19 -13.33 -2.04
CA TRP A 39 -23.55 -14.51 -2.61
C TRP A 39 -22.03 -14.36 -2.70
N ARG A 40 -21.52 -13.16 -3.02
CA ARG A 40 -20.06 -12.91 -3.04
C ARG A 40 -19.43 -12.91 -1.63
N ALA A 41 -20.16 -12.45 -0.62
CA ALA A 41 -19.71 -12.42 0.78
C ALA A 41 -20.01 -13.69 1.58
N TRP A 42 -20.69 -14.69 0.99
CA TRP A 42 -21.05 -15.95 1.68
C TRP A 42 -19.85 -16.72 2.29
N PRO A 43 -18.61 -16.69 1.76
CA PRO A 43 -17.50 -17.37 2.41
C PRO A 43 -17.12 -16.67 3.72
N GLU A 44 -17.17 -15.33 3.76
CA GLU A 44 -16.97 -14.55 4.99
C GLU A 44 -18.05 -14.87 6.03
N GLY A 45 -19.30 -15.08 5.59
CA GLY A 45 -20.39 -15.55 6.46
C GLY A 45 -20.14 -16.94 7.05
N ILE A 46 -19.57 -17.87 6.28
CA ILE A 46 -19.12 -19.18 6.79
C ILE A 46 -17.96 -19.01 7.78
N TRP A 47 -16.96 -18.18 7.48
CA TRP A 47 -15.84 -17.92 8.39
C TRP A 47 -16.33 -17.25 9.69
N PHE A 48 -17.30 -16.35 9.61
CA PHE A 48 -17.96 -15.74 10.77
C PHE A 48 -18.69 -16.81 11.61
N ALA A 49 -19.45 -17.70 10.98
CA ALA A 49 -20.11 -18.83 11.65
C ALA A 49 -19.11 -19.83 12.28
N LEU A 50 -17.96 -20.08 11.65
CA LEU A 50 -16.87 -20.92 12.18
C LEU A 50 -16.08 -20.24 13.32
N SER A 51 -16.04 -18.91 13.35
CA SER A 51 -15.39 -18.16 14.43
C SER A 51 -16.15 -18.23 15.77
N VAL A 52 -17.44 -18.57 15.75
CA VAL A 52 -18.27 -18.77 16.96
C VAL A 52 -17.83 -20.02 17.77
N PRO A 53 -17.75 -21.25 17.21
CA PRO A 53 -17.20 -22.39 17.93
C PRO A 53 -15.71 -22.23 18.23
N LEU A 54 -14.93 -21.55 17.38
CA LEU A 54 -13.52 -21.24 17.67
C LEU A 54 -13.36 -20.31 18.89
N SER A 55 -14.17 -19.25 19.01
CA SER A 55 -14.13 -18.34 20.17
C SER A 55 -14.70 -18.99 21.44
N ALA A 56 -15.70 -19.86 21.33
CA ALA A 56 -16.15 -20.69 22.44
C ALA A 56 -15.07 -21.68 22.91
N TYR A 57 -14.37 -22.32 21.97
CA TYR A 57 -13.21 -23.18 22.25
C TYR A 57 -12.05 -22.39 22.86
N TRP A 58 -11.81 -21.15 22.39
CA TRP A 58 -10.80 -20.23 22.92
C TRP A 58 -11.07 -19.84 24.38
N ILE A 59 -12.32 -19.53 24.73
CA ILE A 59 -12.73 -19.26 26.13
C ILE A 59 -12.57 -20.52 26.99
N ALA A 60 -12.90 -21.70 26.46
CA ALA A 60 -12.69 -22.97 27.15
C ALA A 60 -11.19 -23.29 27.36
N TRP A 61 -10.34 -22.98 26.37
CA TRP A 61 -8.89 -23.20 26.38
C TRP A 61 -8.14 -22.21 27.28
N ALA A 62 -8.51 -20.93 27.27
CA ALA A 62 -8.04 -19.94 28.25
C ALA A 62 -8.45 -20.35 29.67
N GLY A 63 -9.69 -20.84 29.84
CA GLY A 63 -10.16 -21.43 31.10
C GLY A 63 -9.49 -22.76 31.47
N TRP A 64 -8.86 -23.47 30.52
CA TRP A 64 -8.05 -24.67 30.79
C TRP A 64 -6.63 -24.29 31.21
N LEU A 65 -6.01 -23.31 30.54
CA LEU A 65 -4.74 -22.70 30.96
C LEU A 65 -4.81 -22.13 32.38
N CYS A 66 -5.91 -21.47 32.75
CA CYS A 66 -6.10 -20.99 34.13
C CYS A 66 -6.29 -22.14 35.14
N ARG A 67 -6.89 -23.26 34.74
CA ARG A 67 -7.13 -24.42 35.61
C ARG A 67 -5.90 -25.31 35.82
N LEU A 68 -4.88 -25.19 34.97
CA LEU A 68 -3.59 -25.86 35.17
C LEU A 68 -2.83 -25.36 36.40
N GLU A 69 -3.16 -24.17 36.93
CA GLU A 69 -2.58 -23.63 38.17
C GLU A 69 -3.41 -23.98 39.43
N ASP A 70 -4.69 -24.36 39.28
CA ASP A 70 -5.59 -24.66 40.41
C ASP A 70 -5.49 -26.13 40.89
N GLY A 71 -4.74 -26.99 40.20
CA GLY A 71 -4.64 -28.43 40.46
C GLY A 71 -4.01 -28.83 41.79
N ASP A 72 -3.10 -28.02 42.34
CA ASP A 72 -2.28 -28.37 43.51
C ASP A 72 -2.97 -28.15 44.87
N ASN A 73 -4.10 -27.43 44.92
CA ASN A 73 -4.72 -27.06 46.19
C ASN A 73 -5.68 -28.13 46.75
N ALA A 74 -6.05 -29.15 45.97
CA ALA A 74 -6.98 -30.21 46.42
C ALA A 74 -6.27 -31.35 47.18
N SER A 75 -5.04 -31.70 46.81
CA SER A 75 -4.26 -32.79 47.41
C SER A 75 -3.62 -32.38 48.75
N LEU A 76 -3.11 -31.16 48.83
CA LEU A 76 -2.45 -30.59 50.02
C LEU A 76 -3.39 -30.44 51.23
N LEU A 77 -4.68 -30.19 51.00
CA LEU A 77 -5.71 -30.12 52.05
C LEU A 77 -6.25 -31.49 52.46
N ALA A 78 -6.19 -32.50 51.57
CA ALA A 78 -6.60 -33.87 51.88
C ALA A 78 -5.56 -34.58 52.76
N MET A 79 -4.27 -34.49 52.44
CA MET A 79 -3.21 -35.16 53.23
C MET A 79 -2.95 -34.47 54.58
N ARG A 80 -2.98 -33.14 54.66
CA ARG A 80 -2.80 -32.40 55.94
C ARG A 80 -3.95 -32.60 56.94
N ARG A 81 -5.08 -33.18 56.54
CA ARG A 81 -6.19 -33.56 57.46
C ARG A 81 -6.08 -34.99 58.02
N ILE A 82 -5.25 -35.85 57.42
CA ILE A 82 -5.14 -37.27 57.81
C ILE A 82 -4.00 -37.48 58.81
N ALA A 83 -2.91 -36.71 58.70
CA ALA A 83 -1.72 -36.80 59.57
C ALA A 83 -1.51 -35.48 60.32
N GLY A 84 -2.40 -35.16 61.27
CA GLY A 84 -2.47 -33.85 61.91
C GLY A 84 -1.28 -33.50 62.80
N GLU A 85 -0.18 -33.02 62.19
CA GLU A 85 0.95 -32.26 62.76
C GLU A 85 1.99 -32.07 61.64
N VAL A 86 2.33 -30.83 61.25
CA VAL A 86 3.51 -30.58 60.40
C VAL A 86 4.26 -29.32 60.80
N SER A 87 5.46 -29.51 61.32
CA SER A 87 6.58 -28.56 61.41
C SER A 87 7.84 -29.37 61.78
N PRO A 88 9.09 -28.99 61.44
CA PRO A 88 9.56 -28.02 60.44
C PRO A 88 10.56 -28.61 59.40
N ALA A 89 10.75 -27.86 58.30
CA ALA A 89 11.96 -27.80 57.45
C ALA A 89 12.62 -29.09 56.88
N THR A 90 12.33 -29.38 55.61
CA THR A 90 13.34 -29.36 54.52
C THR A 90 12.69 -28.85 53.23
N SER A 91 13.43 -28.10 52.43
CA SER A 91 13.01 -27.61 51.13
C SER A 91 13.25 -28.64 50.04
N ASP A 92 12.26 -28.94 49.20
CA ASP A 92 12.52 -29.01 47.75
C ASP A 92 11.28 -28.76 46.88
N GLN A 93 11.55 -28.35 45.65
CA GLN A 93 10.78 -27.44 44.79
C GLN A 93 9.48 -28.00 44.18
N PRO A 94 8.40 -27.19 44.15
CA PRO A 94 7.36 -27.18 43.11
C PRO A 94 7.49 -25.99 42.13
N ALA A 95 8.59 -25.23 42.19
CA ALA A 95 8.74 -23.97 41.45
C ALA A 95 9.19 -24.13 39.99
N ASP A 96 9.98 -25.17 39.67
CA ASP A 96 10.70 -25.26 38.39
C ASP A 96 9.78 -25.57 37.20
N ASP A 97 8.81 -26.48 37.36
CA ASP A 97 7.86 -26.85 36.30
C ASP A 97 7.08 -25.64 35.76
N SER A 98 6.64 -24.74 36.64
CA SER A 98 5.93 -23.52 36.24
C SER A 98 6.82 -22.59 35.40
N ALA A 99 8.08 -22.41 35.80
CA ALA A 99 9.05 -21.57 35.10
C ALA A 99 9.45 -22.18 33.75
N PHE A 100 9.62 -23.51 33.69
CA PHE A 100 9.89 -24.26 32.47
C PHE A 100 8.75 -24.12 31.45
N LEU A 101 7.49 -24.28 31.87
CA LEU A 101 6.32 -24.13 31.01
C LEU A 101 6.19 -22.71 30.44
N ILE A 102 6.42 -21.67 31.25
CA ILE A 102 6.39 -20.27 30.80
C ILE A 102 7.49 -20.02 29.75
N ARG A 103 8.73 -20.45 30.01
CA ARG A 103 9.86 -20.32 29.06
C ARG A 103 9.55 -21.03 27.74
N ARG A 104 9.03 -22.25 27.80
CA ARG A 104 8.64 -23.03 26.61
C ARG A 104 7.58 -22.30 25.78
N ASN A 105 6.52 -21.79 26.42
CA ASN A 105 5.44 -21.10 25.72
C ASN A 105 5.90 -19.77 25.11
N LEU A 106 6.84 -19.06 25.75
CA LEU A 106 7.46 -17.85 25.21
C LEU A 106 8.31 -18.16 23.97
N VAL A 107 9.12 -19.23 24.01
CA VAL A 107 9.91 -19.68 22.84
C VAL A 107 9.00 -20.04 21.66
N TRP A 108 7.92 -20.80 21.88
CA TRP A 108 6.94 -21.11 20.83
C TRP A 108 6.24 -19.87 20.28
N SER A 109 5.91 -18.89 21.14
CA SER A 109 5.30 -17.62 20.72
C SER A 109 6.22 -16.83 19.78
N VAL A 110 7.50 -16.73 20.11
CA VAL A 110 8.50 -16.03 19.28
C VAL A 110 8.77 -16.80 17.98
N ALA A 111 8.88 -18.13 18.05
CA ALA A 111 9.09 -18.97 16.87
C ALA A 111 7.91 -18.88 15.88
N ALA A 112 6.66 -18.83 16.37
CA ALA A 112 5.48 -18.67 15.52
C ALA A 112 5.49 -17.35 14.72
N ILE A 113 5.92 -16.25 15.34
CA ILE A 113 6.05 -14.95 14.66
C ILE A 113 7.10 -15.03 13.55
N PHE A 114 8.26 -15.64 13.81
CA PHE A 114 9.32 -15.79 12.82
C PHE A 114 8.90 -16.70 11.65
N LEU A 115 8.31 -17.86 11.94
CA LEU A 115 7.82 -18.81 10.94
C LEU A 115 6.74 -18.19 10.04
N TRP A 116 5.83 -17.38 10.61
CA TRP A 116 4.84 -16.63 9.83
C TRP A 116 5.49 -15.68 8.82
N GLN A 117 6.45 -14.85 9.25
CA GLN A 117 7.14 -13.90 8.37
C GLN A 117 7.90 -14.62 7.25
N VAL A 118 8.55 -15.74 7.57
CA VAL A 118 9.21 -16.61 6.59
C VAL A 118 8.21 -17.20 5.59
N SER A 119 7.02 -17.64 6.03
CA SER A 119 5.97 -18.14 5.12
C SER A 119 5.40 -17.07 4.19
N VAL A 120 5.26 -15.82 4.64
CA VAL A 120 4.85 -14.69 3.79
C VAL A 120 5.93 -14.41 2.73
N PHE A 121 7.20 -14.38 3.12
CA PHE A 121 8.34 -14.21 2.20
C PHE A 121 8.43 -15.31 1.14
N PHE A 122 8.29 -16.59 1.52
CA PHE A 122 8.29 -17.69 0.54
C PHE A 122 7.08 -17.64 -0.41
N SER A 123 5.93 -17.16 0.05
CA SER A 123 4.75 -17.01 -0.82
C SER A 123 4.89 -15.87 -1.84
N ASP A 124 5.69 -14.85 -1.51
CA ASP A 124 6.09 -13.78 -2.43
C ASP A 124 7.11 -14.30 -3.45
N ALA A 125 8.14 -15.01 -2.99
CA ALA A 125 9.18 -15.60 -3.84
C ALA A 125 8.67 -16.68 -4.83
N LEU A 126 7.49 -17.25 -4.58
CA LEU A 126 6.82 -18.22 -5.45
C LEU A 126 5.71 -17.60 -6.32
N ASP A 127 5.56 -16.26 -6.32
CA ASP A 127 4.54 -15.50 -7.04
C ASP A 127 3.10 -16.01 -6.79
N LEU A 128 2.75 -16.23 -5.51
CA LEU A 128 1.42 -16.68 -5.09
C LEU A 128 0.67 -15.52 -4.39
N PRO A 129 0.13 -14.53 -5.14
CA PRO A 129 -0.40 -13.29 -4.57
C PRO A 129 -1.55 -13.53 -3.58
N HIS A 130 -2.45 -14.48 -3.88
CA HIS A 130 -3.55 -14.85 -2.98
C HIS A 130 -3.06 -15.50 -1.68
N ALA A 131 -2.04 -16.36 -1.76
CA ALA A 131 -1.45 -17.01 -0.58
C ALA A 131 -0.70 -15.98 0.30
N ARG A 132 0.06 -15.08 -0.32
CA ARG A 132 0.77 -13.98 0.36
C ARG A 132 -0.19 -13.07 1.13
N VAL A 133 -1.25 -12.59 0.47
CA VAL A 133 -2.28 -11.74 1.11
C VAL A 133 -3.04 -12.50 2.21
N GLY A 134 -3.38 -13.77 1.98
CA GLY A 134 -3.99 -14.62 2.99
C GLY A 134 -3.11 -14.77 4.23
N LEU A 135 -1.86 -15.21 4.08
CA LEU A 135 -0.93 -15.43 5.19
C LEU A 135 -0.60 -14.14 5.94
N ALA A 136 -0.46 -13.00 5.25
CA ALA A 136 -0.30 -11.70 5.90
C ALA A 136 -1.52 -11.34 6.76
N THR A 137 -2.73 -11.55 6.24
CA THR A 137 -3.98 -11.25 6.97
C THR A 137 -4.17 -12.18 8.16
N TRP A 138 -4.09 -13.50 7.97
CA TRP A 138 -4.27 -14.48 9.05
C TRP A 138 -3.19 -14.37 10.14
N GLY A 139 -1.95 -14.01 9.76
CA GLY A 139 -0.88 -13.82 10.73
C GLY A 139 -0.98 -12.53 11.54
N THR A 140 -1.51 -11.42 10.98
CA THR A 140 -1.77 -10.21 11.81
C THR A 140 -2.88 -10.47 12.83
N TRP A 141 -3.93 -11.20 12.46
CA TRP A 141 -4.94 -11.70 13.40
C TRP A 141 -4.33 -12.63 14.46
N SER A 142 -3.47 -13.58 14.04
CA SER A 142 -2.80 -14.50 14.96
C SER A 142 -1.89 -13.77 15.96
N LEU A 143 -1.16 -12.74 15.50
CA LEU A 143 -0.32 -11.89 16.34
C LEU A 143 -1.15 -11.13 17.39
N PHE A 144 -2.31 -10.58 16.99
CA PHE A 144 -3.24 -9.91 17.90
C PHE A 144 -3.73 -10.86 19.01
N PHE A 145 -4.22 -12.04 18.66
CA PHE A 145 -4.72 -13.01 19.65
C PHE A 145 -3.60 -13.57 20.54
N LEU A 146 -2.41 -13.81 19.99
CA LEU A 146 -1.25 -14.26 20.74
C LEU A 146 -0.83 -13.22 21.79
N GLY A 147 -0.74 -11.94 21.40
CA GLY A 147 -0.45 -10.85 22.33
C GLY A 147 -1.55 -10.65 23.38
N LEU A 148 -2.83 -10.78 22.99
CA LEU A 148 -3.95 -10.73 23.93
C LEU A 148 -3.88 -11.82 25.00
N VAL A 149 -3.50 -13.06 24.65
CA VAL A 149 -3.28 -14.15 25.62
C VAL A 149 -2.19 -13.80 26.62
N TRP A 150 -1.06 -13.24 26.16
CA TRP A 150 0.01 -12.79 27.05
C TRP A 150 -0.42 -11.65 27.97
N VAL A 151 -1.23 -10.69 27.49
CA VAL A 151 -1.79 -9.62 28.32
C VAL A 151 -2.76 -10.16 29.36
N VAL A 152 -3.69 -11.04 28.98
CA VAL A 152 -4.65 -11.65 29.92
C VAL A 152 -3.93 -12.47 30.99
N TRP A 153 -2.93 -13.28 30.59
CA TRP A 153 -2.10 -14.05 31.53
C TRP A 153 -1.33 -13.14 32.50
N PHE A 154 -0.70 -12.07 31.99
CA PHE A 154 0.04 -11.11 32.81
C PHE A 154 -0.86 -10.39 33.83
N VAL A 155 -2.04 -9.94 33.40
CA VAL A 155 -3.02 -9.25 34.26
C VAL A 155 -3.59 -10.20 35.32
N GLU A 156 -3.91 -11.46 34.97
CA GLU A 156 -4.35 -12.47 35.93
C GLU A 156 -3.24 -12.78 36.97
N ARG A 157 -1.99 -12.94 36.52
CA ARG A 157 -0.85 -13.20 37.42
C ARG A 157 -0.58 -12.03 38.36
N ALA A 158 -0.65 -10.80 37.87
CA ALA A 158 -0.52 -9.60 38.69
C ALA A 158 -1.70 -9.43 39.67
N SER A 159 -2.93 -9.68 39.22
CA SER A 159 -4.15 -9.69 40.05
C SER A 159 -3.99 -10.65 41.23
N ARG A 160 -3.62 -11.90 40.99
CA ARG A 160 -3.39 -12.92 42.03
C ARG A 160 -2.37 -12.44 43.08
N PHE A 161 -1.24 -11.88 42.63
CA PHE A 161 -0.19 -11.34 43.51
C PHE A 161 -0.66 -10.19 44.44
N TYR A 162 -1.54 -9.29 43.97
CA TYR A 162 -2.12 -8.25 44.83
C TYR A 162 -3.21 -8.80 45.77
N GLU A 163 -3.97 -9.81 45.35
CA GLU A 163 -4.96 -10.51 46.21
C GLU A 163 -4.28 -11.29 47.34
N GLU A 164 -3.19 -12.00 47.06
CA GLU A 164 -2.36 -12.72 48.06
C GLU A 164 -1.79 -11.77 49.11
N ARG A 165 -1.14 -10.67 48.68
CA ARG A 165 -0.60 -9.65 49.60
C ARG A 165 -1.66 -9.06 50.54
N ARG A 166 -2.90 -8.87 50.05
CA ARG A 166 -4.03 -8.45 50.92
C ARG A 166 -4.46 -9.51 51.89
N TYR A 167 -4.51 -10.77 51.44
CA TYR A 167 -4.85 -11.89 52.30
C TYR A 167 -3.83 -12.04 53.44
N GLU A 168 -2.54 -11.93 53.13
CA GLU A 168 -1.49 -11.89 54.14
C GLU A 168 -1.61 -10.68 55.08
N ARG A 169 -1.81 -9.47 54.56
CA ARG A 169 -1.97 -8.25 55.38
C ARG A 169 -3.13 -8.40 56.36
N ARG A 170 -4.33 -8.77 55.89
CA ARG A 170 -5.50 -9.03 56.75
C ARG A 170 -5.27 -10.16 57.73
N ARG A 171 -4.55 -11.22 57.34
CA ARG A 171 -4.21 -12.33 58.24
C ARG A 171 -3.29 -11.87 59.37
N ARG A 172 -2.29 -11.02 59.08
CA ARG A 172 -1.38 -10.43 60.07
C ARG A 172 -2.13 -9.48 61.01
N GLU A 173 -2.99 -8.62 60.46
CA GLU A 173 -3.85 -7.70 61.21
C GLU A 173 -4.82 -8.48 62.11
N GLN A 174 -5.47 -9.55 61.62
CA GLN A 174 -6.31 -10.43 62.44
C GLN A 174 -5.51 -11.15 63.54
N SER A 175 -4.31 -11.68 63.26
CA SER A 175 -3.50 -12.31 64.31
C SER A 175 -3.09 -11.32 65.39
N ALA A 176 -2.69 -10.10 65.02
CA ALA A 176 -2.35 -9.04 65.96
C ALA A 176 -3.58 -8.56 66.76
N ALA A 177 -4.75 -8.44 66.11
CA ALA A 177 -6.00 -8.09 66.77
C ALA A 177 -6.48 -9.19 67.75
N ILE A 178 -6.29 -10.47 67.41
CA ILE A 178 -6.59 -11.60 68.30
C ILE A 178 -5.63 -11.63 69.49
N GLU A 179 -4.35 -11.31 69.29
CA GLU A 179 -3.34 -11.22 70.35
C GLU A 179 -3.59 -10.02 71.28
N PHE A 180 -4.02 -8.89 70.72
CA PHE A 180 -4.47 -7.70 71.46
C PHE A 180 -5.78 -7.93 72.22
N ALA A 181 -6.79 -8.55 71.60
CA ALA A 181 -8.06 -8.89 72.26
C ALA A 181 -7.90 -9.96 73.36
N ARG A 182 -6.83 -10.76 73.31
CA ARG A 182 -6.43 -11.70 74.37
C ARG A 182 -5.76 -10.99 75.56
N SER A 183 -5.29 -9.76 75.40
CA SER A 183 -4.66 -8.94 76.45
C SER A 183 -5.53 -7.77 76.94
N ALA A 184 -6.56 -7.36 76.21
CA ALA A 184 -7.52 -6.31 76.62
C ALA A 184 -8.99 -6.77 76.50
N HIS A 185 -9.75 -6.68 77.60
CA HIS A 185 -11.19 -6.95 77.58
C HIS A 185 -11.98 -5.76 77.01
N ARG A 186 -12.77 -6.05 75.97
CA ARG A 186 -13.62 -5.15 75.15
C ARG A 186 -12.89 -4.11 74.29
N ALA A 187 -12.98 -4.32 72.98
CA ALA A 187 -13.33 -3.26 72.04
C ALA A 187 -14.32 -3.85 71.01
N THR A 188 -15.46 -3.19 70.82
CA THR A 188 -16.31 -3.38 69.64
C THR A 188 -15.65 -2.65 68.48
N HIS A 189 -15.44 -3.32 67.35
CA HIS A 189 -14.95 -2.70 66.12
C HIS A 189 -16.11 -2.59 65.14
N ASP A 190 -16.53 -1.36 64.83
CA ASP A 190 -17.25 -1.08 63.59
C ASP A 190 -16.21 -1.03 62.46
N ASP A 191 -16.30 -1.96 61.52
CA ASP A 191 -15.39 -2.07 60.36
C ASP A 191 -15.73 -1.01 59.28
N ASP A 192 -15.44 0.26 59.57
CA ASP A 192 -15.39 1.36 58.58
C ASP A 192 -13.97 1.99 58.57
N ALA A 193 -12.96 1.15 58.33
CA ALA A 193 -11.57 1.56 58.15
C ALA A 193 -11.30 2.03 56.70
N ASP A 194 -11.05 3.33 56.57
CA ASP A 194 -10.57 4.10 55.41
C ASP A 194 -10.36 3.35 54.07
N ASP A 195 -11.20 3.68 53.07
CA ASP A 195 -11.12 3.26 51.66
C ASP A 195 -9.93 3.96 50.96
N GLU A 196 -8.68 3.62 51.37
CA GLU A 196 -7.43 4.07 50.73
C GLU A 196 -7.53 3.84 49.22
N ARG A 197 -7.60 4.93 48.45
CA ARG A 197 -7.85 4.87 47.01
C ARG A 197 -6.67 4.23 46.30
N VAL A 198 -6.77 2.95 45.99
CA VAL A 198 -5.78 2.24 45.18
C VAL A 198 -5.83 2.77 43.74
N HIS A 199 -4.68 3.24 43.24
CA HIS A 199 -4.55 3.81 41.89
C HIS A 199 -3.95 2.83 40.86
N ASN A 200 -3.43 1.68 41.29
CA ASN A 200 -2.67 0.74 40.46
C ASN A 200 -3.56 -0.10 39.50
N PRO A 201 -3.37 -0.05 38.16
CA PRO A 201 -4.22 -0.78 37.19
C PRO A 201 -4.02 -2.30 37.18
N LEU A 202 -2.92 -2.79 37.76
CA LEU A 202 -2.71 -4.23 37.96
C LEU A 202 -3.48 -4.76 39.18
N ASP A 203 -4.12 -3.89 39.94
CA ASP A 203 -4.86 -4.22 41.15
C ASP A 203 -6.40 -4.24 40.90
N PRO A 204 -7.10 -5.36 41.12
CA PRO A 204 -8.55 -5.44 40.95
C PRO A 204 -9.34 -4.44 41.82
N HIS A 205 -8.77 -3.99 42.94
CA HIS A 205 -9.42 -3.08 43.87
C HIS A 205 -9.18 -1.59 43.53
N ALA A 206 -8.54 -1.27 42.41
CA ALA A 206 -8.38 0.11 41.99
C ALA A 206 -9.73 0.84 41.87
N TRP A 207 -9.79 2.10 42.30
CA TRP A 207 -11.06 2.81 42.52
C TRP A 207 -11.95 2.89 41.26
N TYR A 208 -11.34 2.97 40.08
CA TYR A 208 -12.02 3.06 38.78
C TYR A 208 -12.57 1.73 38.27
N TYR A 209 -12.20 0.57 38.84
CA TYR A 209 -12.89 -0.71 38.57
C TYR A 209 -14.21 -0.85 39.34
N GLY A 210 -14.53 0.12 40.21
CA GLY A 210 -15.79 0.20 40.94
C GLY A 210 -15.93 -0.82 42.07
N ARG A 211 -17.16 -0.94 42.60
CA ARG A 211 -17.46 -1.81 43.75
C ARG A 211 -18.10 -3.16 43.39
N ARG A 212 -18.51 -3.37 42.13
CA ARG A 212 -19.14 -4.62 41.64
C ARG A 212 -18.31 -5.23 40.51
N ALA A 213 -18.12 -6.55 40.56
CA ALA A 213 -17.44 -7.34 39.51
C ALA A 213 -16.01 -6.85 39.14
N ARG A 214 -15.27 -6.30 40.11
CA ARG A 214 -13.90 -5.76 39.99
C ARG A 214 -12.98 -6.50 38.99
N LYS A 215 -12.80 -7.81 39.17
CA LYS A 215 -11.93 -8.65 38.31
C LYS A 215 -12.39 -8.72 36.83
N LEU A 216 -13.70 -8.68 36.57
CA LEU A 216 -14.25 -8.61 35.21
C LEU A 216 -14.02 -7.22 34.60
N ASN A 217 -14.20 -6.16 35.38
CA ASN A 217 -13.97 -4.80 34.90
C ASN A 217 -12.48 -4.57 34.60
N GLN A 218 -11.58 -5.16 35.39
CA GLN A 218 -10.15 -5.15 35.16
C GLN A 218 -9.79 -5.84 33.84
N SER A 219 -10.22 -7.09 33.63
CA SER A 219 -9.90 -7.83 32.40
C SER A 219 -10.51 -7.19 31.15
N LEU A 220 -11.74 -6.67 31.24
CA LEU A 220 -12.38 -5.91 30.16
C LEU A 220 -11.60 -4.64 29.82
N THR A 221 -11.13 -3.90 30.83
CA THR A 221 -10.34 -2.68 30.62
C THR A 221 -9.02 -2.97 29.94
N TRP A 222 -8.27 -3.98 30.41
CA TRP A 222 -6.99 -4.36 29.81
C TRP A 222 -7.14 -4.93 28.39
N MET A 223 -8.21 -5.67 28.11
CA MET A 223 -8.57 -6.08 26.74
C MET A 223 -8.83 -4.87 25.84
N SER A 224 -9.66 -3.92 26.27
CA SER A 224 -9.96 -2.70 25.50
C SER A 224 -8.73 -1.82 25.25
N VAL A 225 -7.87 -1.64 26.27
CA VAL A 225 -6.62 -0.88 26.15
C VAL A 225 -5.65 -1.58 25.19
N TYR A 226 -5.48 -2.89 25.30
CA TYR A 226 -4.65 -3.65 24.36
C TYR A 226 -5.16 -3.53 22.92
N SER A 227 -6.47 -3.70 22.68
CA SER A 227 -7.08 -3.58 21.36
C SER A 227 -6.92 -2.18 20.75
N LEU A 228 -7.07 -1.13 21.55
CA LEU A 228 -6.85 0.24 21.11
C LEU A 228 -5.38 0.50 20.76
N CYS A 229 -4.45 0.10 21.65
CA CYS A 229 -3.02 0.24 21.41
C CYS A 229 -2.53 -0.56 20.20
N PHE A 230 -3.02 -1.79 20.01
CA PHE A 230 -2.71 -2.62 18.85
C PHE A 230 -3.26 -2.00 17.56
N SER A 231 -4.51 -1.51 17.55
CA SER A 231 -5.09 -0.81 16.40
C SER A 231 -4.30 0.45 16.03
N ILE A 232 -3.89 1.27 17.01
CA ILE A 232 -3.07 2.46 16.78
C ILE A 232 -1.69 2.06 16.23
N ALA A 233 -1.04 1.06 16.82
CA ALA A 233 0.26 0.57 16.35
C ALA A 233 0.15 0.01 14.93
N PHE A 234 -0.89 -0.76 14.61
CA PHE A 234 -1.16 -1.29 13.28
C PHE A 234 -1.37 -0.17 12.24
N LEU A 235 -2.13 0.88 12.59
CA LEU A 235 -2.30 2.06 11.73
C LEU A 235 -0.99 2.83 11.52
N VAL A 236 -0.15 2.95 12.54
CA VAL A 236 1.18 3.57 12.42
C VAL A 236 2.11 2.72 11.55
N PHE A 237 2.18 1.40 11.76
CA PHE A 237 3.05 0.51 10.97
C PHE A 237 2.59 0.35 9.52
N THR A 238 1.28 0.46 9.23
CA THR A 238 0.78 0.51 7.85
C THR A 238 1.01 1.87 7.18
N GLN A 239 1.21 2.95 7.94
CA GLN A 239 1.61 4.27 7.41
C GLN A 239 3.13 4.43 7.25
N ILE A 240 3.95 3.67 7.99
CA ILE A 240 5.39 3.55 7.74
C ILE A 240 5.56 2.74 6.45
N GLY A 241 5.59 3.44 5.32
CA GLY A 241 5.66 2.84 3.98
C GLY A 241 6.92 2.01 3.76
N GLY A 242 6.86 0.72 4.09
CA GLY A 242 7.99 -0.20 4.06
C GLY A 242 8.39 -0.72 2.68
N CYS A 243 7.57 -0.51 1.65
CA CYS A 243 7.85 -0.93 0.28
C CYS A 243 7.83 0.28 -0.66
N SER A 244 9.00 0.84 -0.96
CA SER A 244 9.17 1.59 -2.20
C SER A 244 9.01 0.63 -3.37
N ASP A 245 8.02 0.81 -4.23
CA ASP A 245 7.97 0.11 -5.52
C ASP A 245 9.13 0.67 -6.36
N ILE A 246 10.07 -0.19 -6.76
CA ILE A 246 11.27 0.21 -7.50
C ILE A 246 11.05 -0.17 -8.96
N TYR A 247 11.03 0.83 -9.84
CA TYR A 247 11.05 0.58 -11.28
C TYR A 247 12.49 0.41 -11.76
N GLU A 248 12.82 -0.79 -12.26
CA GLU A 248 14.12 -1.07 -12.86
C GLU A 248 13.98 -1.32 -14.37
N MET A 249 14.59 -0.45 -15.16
CA MET A 249 14.67 -0.61 -16.62
C MET A 249 15.61 -1.75 -16.99
N PRO A 250 15.37 -2.47 -18.11
CA PRO A 250 16.28 -3.52 -18.56
C PRO A 250 17.64 -2.94 -18.94
N ALA A 251 18.71 -3.55 -18.42
CA ALA A 251 20.07 -3.30 -18.88
C ALA A 251 20.19 -3.63 -20.38
N GLY A 252 20.89 -2.77 -21.10
CA GLY A 252 21.36 -3.07 -22.44
C GLY A 252 22.66 -2.34 -22.71
N GLY A 253 23.28 -2.64 -23.84
CA GLY A 253 24.29 -1.73 -24.37
C GLY A 253 23.65 -0.36 -24.57
N GLY A 254 24.06 0.65 -23.79
CA GLY A 254 23.28 1.88 -23.55
C GLY A 254 23.91 3.29 -23.73
N GLN A 255 25.09 3.48 -24.33
CA GLN A 255 25.62 4.79 -24.73
C GLN A 255 24.64 5.58 -25.62
N GLN A 256 23.84 6.43 -24.99
CA GLN A 256 22.95 7.38 -25.63
C GLN A 256 23.77 8.52 -26.23
N ALA A 257 23.86 8.60 -27.56
CA ALA A 257 24.20 9.86 -28.21
C ALA A 257 23.10 10.88 -27.85
N GLN A 258 23.41 11.85 -27.00
CA GLN A 258 22.50 12.94 -26.70
C GLN A 258 22.08 13.59 -28.03
N ILE A 259 20.78 13.62 -28.31
CA ILE A 259 20.25 14.31 -29.49
C ILE A 259 20.37 15.80 -29.22
N ALA A 260 21.58 16.33 -29.42
CA ALA A 260 21.82 17.75 -29.49
C ALA A 260 21.00 18.28 -30.67
N GLN A 261 19.91 18.99 -30.37
CA GLN A 261 19.24 19.80 -31.37
C GLN A 261 20.21 20.91 -31.80
N ALA A 262 21.01 20.62 -32.81
CA ALA A 262 21.94 21.55 -33.41
C ALA A 262 21.14 22.62 -34.16
N VAL A 263 20.69 23.64 -33.43
CA VAL A 263 20.07 24.84 -33.99
C VAL A 263 21.13 25.55 -34.82
N LYS A 264 21.21 25.23 -36.12
CA LYS A 264 22.01 25.98 -37.09
C LYS A 264 21.37 27.36 -37.27
N ILE A 265 21.80 28.30 -36.43
CA ILE A 265 21.50 29.72 -36.59
C ILE A 265 22.14 30.18 -37.90
N GLN A 266 21.37 30.19 -39.00
CA GLN A 266 21.80 30.89 -40.21
C GLN A 266 21.82 32.39 -39.93
N LYS A 267 23.02 32.91 -39.65
CA LYS A 267 23.24 34.35 -39.45
C LYS A 267 23.13 35.07 -40.78
N VAL A 268 21.92 35.42 -41.21
CA VAL A 268 21.67 36.22 -42.40
C VAL A 268 22.25 37.61 -42.21
N ILE A 269 23.44 37.85 -42.77
CA ILE A 269 24.08 39.17 -42.77
C ILE A 269 23.33 40.08 -43.73
N LYS A 270 22.28 40.78 -43.24
CA LYS A 270 21.62 41.85 -44.01
C LYS A 270 22.63 42.96 -44.27
N LYS A 271 23.03 43.15 -45.53
CA LYS A 271 23.82 44.31 -45.96
C LYS A 271 22.97 45.58 -45.78
N LYS A 272 23.36 46.45 -44.85
CA LYS A 272 22.75 47.77 -44.69
C LYS A 272 23.15 48.66 -45.86
N PHE A 273 22.24 48.94 -46.78
CA PHE A 273 22.46 49.95 -47.81
C PHE A 273 22.51 51.34 -47.15
N VAL A 274 23.69 51.95 -47.16
CA VAL A 274 23.85 53.35 -46.73
C VAL A 274 23.60 54.22 -47.96
N VAL A 275 22.37 54.71 -48.11
CA VAL A 275 22.00 55.63 -49.18
C VAL A 275 22.47 57.04 -48.80
N ASN A 276 23.16 57.72 -49.71
CA ASN A 276 23.56 59.11 -49.51
C ASN A 276 22.30 60.01 -49.54
N PRO A 277 21.95 60.74 -48.47
CA PRO A 277 20.74 61.57 -48.42
C PRO A 277 20.72 62.71 -49.43
N PHE A 278 21.87 63.05 -50.06
CA PHE A 278 21.97 64.08 -51.09
C PHE A 278 22.02 63.53 -52.52
N SER A 279 21.79 62.23 -52.75
CA SER A 279 21.74 61.68 -54.11
C SER A 279 20.45 62.09 -54.82
N ALA A 280 20.55 62.54 -56.08
CA ALA A 280 19.42 62.99 -56.90
C ALA A 280 18.44 61.88 -57.35
N ILE A 281 18.57 60.66 -56.83
CA ILE A 281 17.78 59.48 -57.20
C ILE A 281 16.95 59.04 -55.98
N SER A 282 15.64 59.18 -56.07
CA SER A 282 14.71 58.79 -55.01
C SER A 282 14.50 57.27 -54.98
N PHE A 283 15.18 56.59 -54.05
CA PHE A 283 14.99 55.16 -53.81
C PHE A 283 13.73 54.92 -52.96
N LYS A 284 12.67 54.37 -53.57
CA LYS A 284 11.55 53.78 -52.82
C LYS A 284 12.02 52.47 -52.16
N VAL A 285 12.34 52.53 -50.87
CA VAL A 285 12.60 51.34 -50.05
C VAL A 285 11.25 50.81 -49.53
N PRO A 286 10.87 49.55 -49.80
CA PRO A 286 9.66 48.97 -49.24
C PRO A 286 9.79 48.77 -47.72
N PRO A 287 8.68 48.75 -46.95
CA PRO A 287 8.71 48.46 -45.53
C PRO A 287 9.31 47.07 -45.26
N ILE A 288 9.96 46.94 -44.09
CA ILE A 288 10.64 45.70 -43.70
C ILE A 288 9.63 44.81 -42.99
N ASP A 289 9.01 43.90 -43.74
CA ASP A 289 8.17 42.87 -43.14
C ASP A 289 9.00 41.89 -42.29
N GLU A 290 8.48 41.55 -41.11
CA GLU A 290 9.11 40.64 -40.16
C GLU A 290 8.96 39.18 -40.63
N ILE A 291 10.05 38.60 -41.14
CA ILE A 291 10.07 37.19 -41.55
C ILE A 291 10.16 36.30 -40.29
N LYS A 292 9.11 35.50 -40.07
CA LYS A 292 9.07 34.45 -39.04
C LYS A 292 10.19 33.45 -39.23
N LEU A 293 10.84 33.06 -38.13
CA LEU A 293 11.76 31.92 -38.10
C LEU A 293 11.00 30.63 -38.39
N GLN A 294 11.17 30.07 -39.58
CA GLN A 294 10.97 28.64 -39.82
C GLN A 294 12.32 27.95 -39.81
N LEU A 295 12.60 27.23 -38.73
CA LEU A 295 13.61 26.17 -38.72
C LEU A 295 12.90 24.83 -38.65
N GLN A 296 13.13 23.98 -39.64
CA GLN A 296 13.35 22.54 -39.47
C GLN A 296 13.80 21.96 -40.82
N GLU A 297 15.00 21.39 -40.89
CA GLU A 297 15.27 20.33 -41.85
C GLU A 297 16.19 19.26 -41.27
N ILE A 298 15.70 18.02 -41.38
CA ILE A 298 16.42 16.76 -41.56
C ILE A 298 17.68 16.55 -40.71
N THR A 299 17.49 15.83 -39.61
CA THR A 299 18.50 14.89 -39.12
C THR A 299 18.06 13.49 -39.53
N GLN A 300 18.87 12.77 -40.30
CA GLN A 300 18.65 11.34 -40.55
C GLN A 300 18.87 10.57 -39.25
N HIS A 301 17.80 10.00 -38.69
CA HIS A 301 17.84 9.19 -37.48
C HIS A 301 17.69 7.70 -37.82
N ALA A 302 18.76 7.09 -38.33
CA ALA A 302 18.84 5.63 -38.40
C ALA A 302 19.10 5.07 -36.98
N TYR A 303 18.04 4.81 -36.22
CA TYR A 303 18.15 4.10 -34.95
C TYR A 303 18.41 2.62 -35.19
N THR A 304 19.58 2.13 -34.77
CA THR A 304 19.91 0.69 -34.72
C THR A 304 19.82 0.23 -33.27
N VAL A 305 19.12 -0.87 -33.02
CA VAL A 305 18.93 -1.42 -31.67
C VAL A 305 20.26 -1.95 -31.11
N GLY A 306 20.70 -1.46 -29.93
CA GLY A 306 21.83 -2.03 -29.16
C GLY A 306 23.08 -1.14 -29.00
N TYR A 307 22.93 0.13 -28.60
CA TYR A 307 24.05 1.08 -28.50
C TYR A 307 24.71 1.15 -27.13
N GLY A 308 25.80 0.42 -26.82
CA GLY A 308 26.72 0.68 -25.68
C GLY A 308 27.21 -0.52 -24.85
N GLU A 309 27.58 -0.31 -23.57
CA GLU A 309 28.22 -1.35 -22.72
C GLU A 309 27.25 -2.44 -22.20
N GLY A 310 27.03 -3.45 -23.04
CA GLY A 310 26.27 -4.66 -22.71
C GLY A 310 25.79 -5.36 -23.99
N THR A 311 25.83 -6.68 -24.02
CA THR A 311 25.36 -7.47 -25.18
C THR A 311 23.84 -7.62 -25.15
N GLY A 312 23.08 -6.57 -25.50
CA GLY A 312 21.62 -6.65 -25.54
C GLY A 312 20.88 -5.33 -25.79
N ALA A 313 19.60 -5.44 -26.12
CA ALA A 313 18.69 -4.33 -26.32
C ALA A 313 18.07 -3.87 -24.99
N GLY A 314 18.42 -2.67 -24.54
CA GLY A 314 18.01 -2.11 -23.26
C GLY A 314 18.63 -0.73 -23.08
N PHE A 315 18.80 -0.29 -21.84
CA PHE A 315 19.15 1.10 -21.52
C PHE A 315 20.41 1.22 -20.64
N ALA A 316 21.16 2.32 -20.81
CA ALA A 316 22.23 2.68 -19.87
C ALA A 316 21.63 2.96 -18.49
N GLY A 317 22.21 2.37 -17.45
CA GLY A 317 21.68 2.45 -16.08
C GLY A 317 20.52 1.49 -15.79
N GLY A 318 20.11 0.66 -16.76
CA GLY A 318 19.22 -0.48 -16.49
C GLY A 318 19.94 -1.60 -15.72
N THR A 319 19.17 -2.51 -15.10
CA THR A 319 19.69 -3.68 -14.37
C THR A 319 19.43 -4.97 -15.14
N SER A 320 20.19 -6.03 -14.85
CA SER A 320 20.05 -7.33 -15.54
C SER A 320 18.69 -8.02 -15.28
N SER A 321 18.09 -7.74 -14.11
CA SER A 321 16.75 -8.12 -13.67
C SER A 321 15.64 -7.19 -14.16
N GLY A 322 15.98 -5.96 -14.57
CA GLY A 322 15.03 -4.94 -14.99
C GLY A 322 14.17 -5.38 -16.18
N LYS A 323 12.92 -4.92 -16.18
CA LYS A 323 11.89 -5.19 -17.18
C LYS A 323 11.09 -3.91 -17.40
N VAL A 324 10.74 -3.60 -18.66
CA VAL A 324 9.74 -2.55 -18.92
C VAL A 324 8.38 -3.07 -18.45
N ARG A 325 7.80 -2.42 -17.45
CA ARG A 325 6.46 -2.70 -16.91
C ARG A 325 5.48 -1.68 -17.51
N PHE A 326 4.29 -2.12 -17.93
CA PHE A 326 3.19 -1.27 -18.38
C PHE A 326 2.28 -0.99 -17.19
N LEU A 327 2.29 0.25 -16.69
CA LEU A 327 1.53 0.65 -15.51
C LEU A 327 0.27 1.41 -15.89
N ARG A 328 -0.90 0.82 -15.66
CA ARG A 328 -2.21 1.44 -15.82
C ARG A 328 -2.62 2.18 -14.55
N LEU A 329 -3.11 3.41 -14.69
CA LEU A 329 -3.58 4.23 -13.58
C LEU A 329 -5.04 3.94 -13.24
N GLU A 330 -5.25 3.45 -12.02
CA GLU A 330 -6.56 3.44 -11.37
C GLU A 330 -6.86 4.83 -10.80
N TYR A 331 -8.02 5.38 -11.17
CA TYR A 331 -8.56 6.64 -10.69
C TYR A 331 -9.98 6.46 -10.16
N SER A 332 -10.47 7.39 -9.35
CA SER A 332 -11.81 7.30 -8.78
C SER A 332 -12.89 7.67 -9.80
N GLY A 333 -13.95 6.87 -9.86
CA GLY A 333 -15.03 7.05 -10.82
C GLY A 333 -14.69 6.55 -12.23
N GLY A 334 -15.70 6.53 -13.09
CA GLY A 334 -15.55 6.10 -14.47
C GLY A 334 -15.21 4.63 -14.63
N ASP A 335 -14.26 4.35 -15.51
CA ASP A 335 -13.98 3.05 -16.13
C ASP A 335 -12.52 2.97 -16.59
N TRP A 336 -11.60 3.11 -15.63
CA TRP A 336 -10.15 3.03 -15.84
C TRP A 336 -9.66 1.66 -16.35
N ASP A 337 -10.50 0.63 -16.22
CA ASP A 337 -10.25 -0.78 -16.53
C ASP A 337 -10.69 -1.20 -17.95
N GLN A 338 -11.01 -0.25 -18.84
CA GLN A 338 -11.28 -0.54 -20.25
C GLN A 338 -10.19 -1.41 -20.91
N ASP A 339 -10.65 -2.37 -21.71
CA ASP A 339 -9.85 -3.31 -22.50
C ASP A 339 -8.93 -4.27 -21.72
N MET A 340 -8.94 -4.22 -20.38
CA MET A 340 -8.21 -5.18 -19.53
C MET A 340 -8.72 -6.61 -19.75
N SER A 341 -10.04 -6.78 -19.95
CA SER A 341 -10.65 -8.09 -20.25
C SER A 341 -10.27 -8.66 -21.62
N PHE A 342 -9.69 -7.82 -22.50
CA PHE A 342 -9.22 -8.19 -23.84
C PHE A 342 -7.70 -8.04 -23.97
N PHE A 343 -6.99 -8.03 -22.84
CA PHE A 343 -5.53 -8.06 -22.75
C PHE A 343 -4.79 -6.92 -23.49
N ALA A 344 -5.44 -5.79 -23.76
CA ALA A 344 -4.87 -4.71 -24.58
C ALA A 344 -3.52 -4.19 -24.07
N GLY A 345 -3.37 -4.00 -22.75
CA GLY A 345 -2.11 -3.59 -22.13
C GLY A 345 -1.01 -4.67 -22.22
N GLU A 346 -1.38 -5.95 -22.10
CA GLU A 346 -0.45 -7.08 -22.23
C GLU A 346 0.01 -7.29 -23.69
N ASN A 347 -0.92 -7.15 -24.65
CA ASN A 347 -0.67 -7.23 -26.08
C ASN A 347 0.24 -6.10 -26.55
N MET A 348 -0.04 -4.86 -26.15
CA MET A 348 0.87 -3.74 -26.39
C MET A 348 2.25 -4.04 -25.78
N LEU A 349 2.32 -4.49 -24.52
CA LEU A 349 3.59 -4.71 -23.84
C LEU A 349 4.42 -5.83 -24.50
N ARG A 350 3.74 -6.87 -24.99
CA ARG A 350 4.33 -7.94 -25.81
C ARG A 350 4.85 -7.40 -27.14
N GLU A 351 4.06 -6.63 -27.88
CA GLU A 351 4.47 -6.01 -29.14
C GLU A 351 5.66 -5.06 -28.96
N TYR A 352 5.66 -4.27 -27.89
CA TYR A 352 6.81 -3.43 -27.51
C TYR A 352 8.06 -4.29 -27.28
N GLY A 353 7.95 -5.40 -26.54
CA GLY A 353 9.06 -6.32 -26.31
C GLY A 353 9.59 -6.97 -27.58
N LEU A 354 8.70 -7.43 -28.46
CA LEU A 354 9.05 -8.03 -29.76
C LEU A 354 9.76 -7.03 -30.69
N ARG A 355 9.24 -5.80 -30.78
CA ARG A 355 9.74 -4.74 -31.67
C ARG A 355 11.06 -4.14 -31.19
N THR A 356 11.18 -3.87 -29.89
CA THR A 356 12.38 -3.25 -29.30
C THR A 356 13.45 -4.25 -28.87
N LYS A 357 13.09 -5.54 -28.75
CA LYS A 357 13.90 -6.65 -28.19
C LYS A 357 14.27 -6.47 -26.71
N GLN A 358 13.61 -5.54 -26.01
CA GLN A 358 13.83 -5.26 -24.59
C GLN A 358 13.10 -6.28 -23.72
N LYS A 359 13.63 -6.56 -22.52
CA LYS A 359 12.89 -7.36 -21.53
C LYS A 359 11.67 -6.56 -21.06
N VAL A 360 10.50 -7.17 -21.17
CA VAL A 360 9.22 -6.62 -20.72
C VAL A 360 8.67 -7.46 -19.57
N ASN A 361 7.72 -6.90 -18.81
CA ASN A 361 6.91 -7.69 -17.88
C ASN A 361 5.92 -8.56 -18.66
N GLU A 362 5.45 -9.64 -18.03
CA GLU A 362 4.54 -10.60 -18.68
C GLU A 362 3.09 -10.14 -18.67
N LYS A 363 2.73 -9.24 -17.74
CA LYS A 363 1.38 -8.70 -17.53
C LYS A 363 1.40 -7.19 -17.37
N GLU A 364 0.26 -6.55 -17.62
CA GLU A 364 0.04 -5.16 -17.22
C GLU A 364 -0.13 -5.05 -15.70
N GLU A 365 0.16 -3.87 -15.13
CA GLU A 365 0.08 -3.63 -13.70
C GLU A 365 -0.80 -2.42 -13.38
N THR A 366 -1.80 -2.61 -12.52
CA THR A 366 -2.61 -1.51 -12.00
C THR A 366 -1.91 -0.82 -10.83
N ARG A 367 -1.92 0.52 -10.82
CA ARG A 367 -1.51 1.36 -9.68
C ARG A 367 -2.47 2.53 -9.52
N THR A 368 -2.90 2.81 -8.28
CA THR A 368 -3.64 4.05 -7.99
C THR A 368 -2.73 5.27 -8.14
N ILE A 369 -3.31 6.45 -8.41
CA ILE A 369 -2.53 7.70 -8.49
C ILE A 369 -1.73 7.95 -7.21
N SER A 370 -2.31 7.66 -6.05
CA SER A 370 -1.63 7.79 -4.75
C SER A 370 -0.41 6.85 -4.60
N ALA A 371 -0.44 5.66 -5.23
CA ALA A 371 0.68 4.72 -5.19
C ALA A 371 1.93 5.23 -5.96
N LEU A 372 1.78 6.17 -6.89
CA LEU A 372 2.92 6.82 -7.58
C LEU A 372 3.87 7.54 -6.61
N LYS A 373 3.40 7.88 -5.40
CA LYS A 373 4.23 8.44 -4.34
C LYS A 373 5.32 7.46 -3.87
N ALA A 374 5.06 6.15 -3.87
CA ALA A 374 5.98 5.13 -3.35
C ALA A 374 7.24 4.92 -4.20
N PHE A 375 7.21 5.32 -5.49
CA PHE A 375 8.38 5.21 -6.36
C PHE A 375 9.44 6.28 -6.05
N PRO A 376 10.73 5.92 -5.92
CA PRO A 376 11.82 6.89 -5.79
C PRO A 376 11.97 7.70 -7.08
N ALA A 377 12.42 8.97 -6.99
CA ALA A 377 12.51 9.86 -8.15
C ALA A 377 13.42 9.33 -9.29
N GLU A 378 14.48 8.58 -8.97
CA GLU A 378 15.42 7.99 -9.94
C GLU A 378 15.03 6.56 -10.38
N LYS A 379 14.04 5.94 -9.72
CA LYS A 379 13.52 4.59 -9.95
C LYS A 379 12.01 4.61 -10.14
N SER A 380 11.50 5.66 -10.80
CA SER A 380 10.09 5.84 -11.13
C SER A 380 9.75 5.27 -12.50
N PRO A 381 8.47 4.88 -12.73
CA PRO A 381 8.07 4.39 -14.03
C PRO A 381 8.24 5.49 -15.09
N PRO A 382 8.84 5.20 -16.25
CA PRO A 382 9.10 6.17 -17.31
C PRO A 382 7.81 6.71 -17.93
N PHE A 383 6.76 5.89 -17.96
CA PHE A 383 5.41 6.29 -18.34
C PHE A 383 4.39 5.56 -17.46
N VAL A 384 3.17 6.10 -17.43
CA VAL A 384 1.97 5.45 -16.92
C VAL A 384 0.82 5.70 -17.90
N TYR A 385 -0.07 4.72 -18.04
CA TYR A 385 -1.18 4.71 -18.98
C TYR A 385 -2.52 5.04 -18.29
N LEU A 386 -3.40 5.77 -18.95
CA LEU A 386 -4.73 6.13 -18.47
C LEU A 386 -5.72 6.11 -19.64
N THR A 387 -6.87 5.45 -19.47
CA THR A 387 -7.97 5.41 -20.44
C THR A 387 -9.34 5.45 -19.74
N GLY A 388 -10.44 5.44 -20.49
CA GLY A 388 -11.83 5.52 -20.02
C GLY A 388 -12.75 6.19 -21.05
N GLU A 389 -14.07 5.98 -20.91
CA GLU A 389 -15.10 6.74 -21.63
C GLU A 389 -15.91 7.67 -20.70
N LYS A 390 -15.83 7.51 -19.37
CA LYS A 390 -16.72 8.17 -18.38
C LYS A 390 -16.04 9.32 -17.60
N ASN A 391 -16.26 9.39 -16.29
CA ASN A 391 -15.81 10.48 -15.41
C ASN A 391 -14.44 10.19 -14.82
N ILE A 392 -13.54 11.18 -14.79
CA ILE A 392 -12.30 11.11 -13.99
C ILE A 392 -12.49 11.96 -12.73
N SER A 393 -12.44 11.33 -11.55
CA SER A 393 -12.41 12.03 -10.27
C SER A 393 -11.05 11.82 -9.60
N ILE A 394 -10.39 12.92 -9.23
CA ILE A 394 -9.13 12.91 -8.47
C ILE A 394 -9.21 13.89 -7.31
N SER A 395 -8.63 13.51 -6.18
CA SER A 395 -8.47 14.40 -5.02
C SER A 395 -7.32 15.39 -5.22
N ALA A 396 -7.28 16.46 -4.41
CA ALA A 396 -6.17 17.41 -4.42
C ALA A 396 -4.81 16.76 -4.09
N ASN A 397 -4.81 15.69 -3.28
CA ASN A 397 -3.60 14.92 -2.95
C ASN A 397 -3.12 14.09 -4.16
N GLU A 398 -4.03 13.49 -4.90
CA GLU A 398 -3.72 12.77 -6.14
C GLU A 398 -3.26 13.71 -7.25
N ALA A 399 -3.91 14.87 -7.41
CA ALA A 399 -3.45 15.93 -8.33
C ALA A 399 -2.03 16.39 -8.01
N LYS A 400 -1.69 16.55 -6.72
CA LYS A 400 -0.32 16.84 -6.27
C LYS A 400 0.65 15.69 -6.56
N THR A 401 0.22 14.45 -6.33
CA THR A 401 1.07 13.26 -6.52
C THR A 401 1.38 13.02 -8.00
N LEU A 402 0.39 13.23 -8.87
CA LEU A 402 0.56 13.15 -10.32
C LEU A 402 1.42 14.32 -10.84
N ARG A 403 1.31 15.53 -10.25
CA ARG A 403 2.22 16.65 -10.54
C ARG A 403 3.67 16.32 -10.16
N GLU A 404 3.89 15.78 -8.97
CA GLU A 404 5.21 15.35 -8.48
C GLU A 404 5.80 14.26 -9.40
N TYR A 405 4.99 13.28 -9.79
CA TYR A 405 5.39 12.24 -10.76
C TYR A 405 5.82 12.84 -12.11
N LEU A 406 5.01 13.76 -12.67
CA LEU A 406 5.26 14.36 -13.97
C LEU A 406 6.43 15.34 -13.99
N ILE A 407 6.59 16.16 -12.95
CA ILE A 407 7.63 17.20 -12.87
C ILE A 407 8.88 16.67 -12.19
N ASP A 408 8.79 16.28 -10.92
CA ASP A 408 9.94 15.99 -10.07
C ASP A 408 10.54 14.60 -10.34
N LYS A 409 9.69 13.59 -10.58
CA LYS A 409 10.10 12.22 -10.94
C LYS A 409 10.28 12.02 -12.45
N HIS A 410 10.02 13.05 -13.26
CA HIS A 410 10.27 13.09 -14.70
C HIS A 410 9.56 12.00 -15.52
N GLY A 411 8.50 11.41 -14.98
CA GLY A 411 7.66 10.47 -15.70
C GLY A 411 6.83 11.14 -16.80
N MET A 412 6.04 10.31 -17.49
CA MET A 412 5.14 10.75 -18.56
C MET A 412 3.76 10.09 -18.40
N LEU A 413 2.69 10.86 -18.60
CA LEU A 413 1.33 10.34 -18.64
C LEU A 413 0.91 10.09 -20.09
N PHE A 414 0.66 8.83 -20.45
CA PHE A 414 0.05 8.43 -21.70
C PHE A 414 -1.46 8.29 -21.47
N ILE A 415 -2.24 9.15 -22.12
CA ILE A 415 -3.69 9.14 -22.04
C ILE A 415 -4.24 8.68 -23.38
N ASP A 416 -5.16 7.72 -23.35
CA ASP A 416 -6.02 7.39 -24.47
C ASP A 416 -7.49 7.73 -24.14
N ASN A 417 -8.30 7.95 -25.16
CA ASN A 417 -9.74 8.21 -25.01
C ASN A 417 -10.52 7.02 -25.54
N GLY A 418 -10.92 6.14 -24.62
CA GLY A 418 -11.61 4.89 -24.89
C GLY A 418 -13.12 5.01 -25.14
N GLY A 419 -13.62 6.12 -25.69
CA GLY A 419 -15.00 6.13 -26.20
C GLY A 419 -15.80 7.44 -26.15
N SER A 420 -15.33 8.56 -25.58
CA SER A 420 -16.20 9.74 -25.49
C SER A 420 -15.57 11.15 -25.52
N GLY A 421 -16.30 12.07 -26.15
CA GLY A 421 -16.04 13.51 -26.05
C GLY A 421 -16.29 14.08 -24.63
N HIS A 422 -16.98 13.35 -23.75
CA HIS A 422 -17.08 13.71 -22.34
C HIS A 422 -15.76 13.44 -21.62
N PHE A 423 -15.17 12.26 -21.83
CA PHE A 423 -13.87 11.87 -21.28
C PHE A 423 -12.76 12.85 -21.70
N HIS A 424 -12.77 13.30 -22.95
CA HIS A 424 -11.89 14.38 -23.42
C HIS A 424 -11.94 15.62 -22.49
N ASN A 425 -13.14 16.08 -22.15
CA ASN A 425 -13.33 17.21 -21.23
C ASN A 425 -12.90 16.89 -19.80
N GLN A 426 -13.04 15.63 -19.34
CA GLN A 426 -12.54 15.17 -18.05
C GLN A 426 -11.00 15.22 -18.00
N VAL A 427 -10.32 14.75 -19.05
CA VAL A 427 -8.85 14.84 -19.18
C VAL A 427 -8.38 16.29 -19.16
N LEU A 428 -9.04 17.18 -19.90
CA LEU A 428 -8.72 18.63 -19.86
C LEU A 428 -9.00 19.26 -18.49
N SER A 429 -9.99 18.76 -17.74
CA SER A 429 -10.26 19.19 -16.35
C SER A 429 -9.17 18.70 -15.39
N MET A 430 -8.87 17.40 -15.42
CA MET A 430 -7.82 16.75 -14.63
C MET A 430 -6.47 17.44 -14.85
N MET A 431 -6.06 17.61 -16.11
CA MET A 431 -4.76 18.23 -16.43
C MET A 431 -4.66 19.70 -16.03
N ARG A 432 -5.77 20.44 -15.94
CA ARG A 432 -5.79 21.80 -15.35
C ARG A 432 -5.62 21.79 -13.83
N GLN A 433 -6.03 20.74 -13.13
CA GLN A 433 -5.77 20.57 -11.70
C GLN A 433 -4.31 20.13 -11.45
N VAL A 434 -3.81 19.20 -12.27
CA VAL A 434 -2.45 18.66 -12.17
C VAL A 434 -1.42 19.71 -12.60
N LEU A 435 -1.58 20.38 -13.75
CA LEU A 435 -0.65 21.36 -14.30
C LEU A 435 -1.36 22.71 -14.60
N PRO A 436 -1.76 23.50 -13.58
CA PRO A 436 -2.61 24.69 -13.78
C PRO A 436 -2.01 25.78 -14.67
N ASN A 437 -0.68 25.84 -14.77
CA ASN A 437 0.04 26.83 -15.57
C ASN A 437 0.36 26.34 -17.00
N ILE A 438 0.10 25.06 -17.33
CA ILE A 438 0.44 24.46 -18.63
C ILE A 438 -0.83 24.20 -19.42
N ARG A 439 -0.92 24.80 -20.61
CA ARG A 439 -2.00 24.56 -21.56
C ARG A 439 -1.65 23.38 -22.48
N PRO A 440 -2.63 22.58 -22.92
CA PRO A 440 -2.41 21.62 -23.99
C PRO A 440 -2.03 22.33 -25.29
N SER A 441 -1.19 21.69 -26.08
CA SER A 441 -0.84 22.06 -27.45
C SER A 441 -0.96 20.84 -28.36
N HIS A 442 -1.34 21.03 -29.62
CA HIS A 442 -1.35 19.96 -30.61
C HIS A 442 0.05 19.35 -30.78
N VAL A 443 0.12 18.03 -30.91
CA VAL A 443 1.36 17.30 -31.19
C VAL A 443 1.38 16.97 -32.68
N PRO A 444 2.18 17.68 -33.51
CA PRO A 444 2.18 17.47 -34.95
C PRO A 444 2.94 16.19 -35.34
N LEU A 445 2.74 15.69 -36.55
CA LEU A 445 3.37 14.45 -37.04
C LEU A 445 4.90 14.56 -37.22
N ASP A 446 5.44 15.78 -37.27
CA ASP A 446 6.88 16.03 -37.19
C ASP A 446 7.41 16.09 -35.75
N ASP A 447 6.62 15.86 -34.70
CA ASP A 447 7.20 15.70 -33.35
C ASP A 447 8.08 14.44 -33.28
N THR A 448 9.09 14.44 -32.40
CA THR A 448 9.94 13.26 -32.13
C THR A 448 9.11 12.03 -31.73
N ILE A 449 8.01 12.22 -30.98
CA ILE A 449 7.13 11.11 -30.56
C ILE A 449 6.34 10.48 -31.73
N HIS A 450 6.25 11.14 -32.88
CA HIS A 450 5.65 10.59 -34.10
C HIS A 450 6.69 10.12 -35.12
N ARG A 451 7.99 10.22 -34.80
CA ARG A 451 9.09 9.88 -35.72
C ARG A 451 9.99 8.73 -35.24
N ILE A 452 9.98 8.37 -33.96
CA ILE A 452 10.96 7.42 -33.37
C ILE A 452 10.29 6.47 -32.36
N PRO A 453 10.54 5.14 -32.43
CA PRO A 453 11.37 4.46 -33.43
C PRO A 453 10.70 4.32 -34.81
N TYR A 454 9.38 4.47 -34.91
CA TYR A 454 8.63 4.35 -36.17
C TYR A 454 8.17 5.72 -36.70
N PRO A 455 8.28 5.99 -38.02
CA PRO A 455 7.69 7.17 -38.64
C PRO A 455 6.18 6.98 -38.84
N ILE A 456 5.38 7.81 -38.18
CA ILE A 456 3.91 7.76 -38.23
C ILE A 456 3.39 8.69 -39.34
N PRO A 457 2.86 8.16 -40.46
CA PRO A 457 2.51 8.97 -41.64
C PRO A 457 1.20 9.77 -41.49
N PHE A 458 0.32 9.33 -40.59
CA PHE A 458 -0.92 9.98 -40.18
C PHE A 458 -1.23 9.53 -38.75
N LEU A 459 -1.99 10.30 -37.97
CA LEU A 459 -2.40 9.87 -36.64
C LEU A 459 -3.43 8.73 -36.77
N PRO A 460 -3.10 7.47 -36.40
CA PRO A 460 -4.04 6.36 -36.48
C PRO A 460 -5.12 6.51 -35.41
N TYR A 461 -6.32 6.04 -35.71
CA TYR A 461 -7.45 6.03 -34.78
C TYR A 461 -8.34 4.83 -35.06
N VAL A 462 -8.95 4.28 -34.02
CA VAL A 462 -10.10 3.38 -34.15
C VAL A 462 -11.34 4.24 -34.35
N ALA A 463 -11.60 5.16 -33.41
CA ALA A 463 -12.70 6.11 -33.50
C ALA A 463 -12.33 7.48 -32.87
N PRO A 464 -12.50 8.61 -33.57
CA PRO A 464 -11.99 9.93 -33.15
C PRO A 464 -12.88 10.63 -32.10
N HIS A 465 -13.12 9.98 -30.95
CA HIS A 465 -14.01 10.44 -29.89
C HIS A 465 -13.63 11.80 -29.29
N GLY A 466 -12.33 12.02 -29.10
CA GLY A 466 -11.72 13.23 -28.56
C GLY A 466 -11.30 14.25 -29.60
N GLY A 467 -11.72 14.10 -30.86
CA GLY A 467 -11.25 14.90 -31.99
C GLY A 467 -10.24 14.14 -32.87
N LYS A 468 -9.52 14.88 -33.73
CA LYS A 468 -8.62 14.31 -34.77
C LYS A 468 -7.13 14.62 -34.56
N GLU A 469 -6.79 15.25 -33.44
CA GLU A 469 -5.44 15.76 -33.18
C GLU A 469 -5.00 15.33 -31.79
N ALA A 470 -3.78 14.78 -31.70
CA ALA A 470 -3.17 14.45 -30.43
C ALA A 470 -2.83 15.73 -29.65
N LEU A 471 -3.04 15.71 -28.34
CA LEU A 471 -2.72 16.83 -27.45
C LEU A 471 -1.53 16.49 -26.57
N GLY A 472 -0.74 17.50 -26.23
CA GLY A 472 0.46 17.37 -25.44
C GLY A 472 0.62 18.49 -24.42
N TRP A 473 1.11 18.16 -23.23
CA TRP A 473 1.51 19.12 -22.21
C TRP A 473 3.03 19.14 -22.12
N ARG A 474 3.63 20.33 -22.17
CA ARG A 474 5.09 20.48 -22.11
C ARG A 474 5.52 21.28 -20.89
N VAL A 475 6.58 20.80 -20.24
CA VAL A 475 7.32 21.50 -19.18
C VAL A 475 8.76 21.56 -19.66
N ASP A 476 9.31 22.77 -19.75
CA ASP A 476 10.68 23.04 -20.21
C ASP A 476 11.04 22.34 -21.55
N GLY A 477 10.08 22.32 -22.47
CA GLY A 477 10.19 21.70 -23.80
C GLY A 477 9.96 20.17 -23.83
N ARG A 478 10.12 19.47 -22.70
CA ARG A 478 9.81 18.03 -22.58
C ARG A 478 8.30 17.81 -22.59
N LEU A 479 7.84 16.84 -23.38
CA LEU A 479 6.46 16.36 -23.34
C LEU A 479 6.27 15.52 -22.07
N VAL A 480 5.36 15.96 -21.18
CA VAL A 480 5.08 15.30 -19.89
C VAL A 480 3.76 14.54 -19.89
N ALA A 481 2.83 14.91 -20.76
CA ALA A 481 1.65 14.12 -21.04
C ALA A 481 1.35 14.12 -22.53
N TYR A 482 0.99 12.96 -23.07
CA TYR A 482 0.54 12.74 -24.44
C TYR A 482 -0.89 12.18 -24.38
N TYR A 483 -1.82 12.82 -25.08
CA TYR A 483 -3.22 12.45 -25.15
C TYR A 483 -3.58 12.05 -26.58
N HIS A 484 -4.02 10.81 -26.74
CA HIS A 484 -4.60 10.29 -27.95
C HIS A 484 -6.13 10.48 -27.93
N PRO A 485 -6.76 11.00 -29.00
CA PRO A 485 -8.20 11.26 -29.04
C PRO A 485 -9.03 10.08 -29.57
N GLY A 486 -8.39 8.95 -29.89
CA GLY A 486 -8.82 8.07 -30.98
C GLY A 486 -8.95 6.58 -30.65
N ASP A 487 -9.05 6.22 -29.37
CA ASP A 487 -9.22 4.85 -28.86
C ASP A 487 -8.22 3.83 -29.45
N ILE A 488 -6.94 3.96 -29.09
CA ILE A 488 -5.89 3.04 -29.54
C ILE A 488 -5.81 1.75 -28.69
N GLY A 489 -6.39 1.75 -27.49
CA GLY A 489 -6.56 0.56 -26.65
C GLY A 489 -7.33 -0.56 -27.37
N ASP A 490 -8.43 -0.21 -28.03
CA ASP A 490 -9.28 -1.11 -28.81
C ASP A 490 -8.50 -1.81 -29.96
N ALA A 491 -7.51 -1.14 -30.55
CA ALA A 491 -6.62 -1.74 -31.55
C ALA A 491 -5.60 -2.72 -30.95
N TRP A 492 -5.23 -2.55 -29.68
CA TRP A 492 -4.33 -3.47 -28.96
C TRP A 492 -5.08 -4.67 -28.35
N ALA A 493 -6.39 -4.56 -28.15
CA ALA A 493 -7.26 -5.63 -27.65
C ALA A 493 -7.22 -6.89 -28.54
N ASP A 494 -7.52 -8.05 -27.96
CA ASP A 494 -7.71 -9.31 -28.68
C ASP A 494 -8.78 -9.19 -29.77
N GLY A 495 -8.43 -9.54 -31.00
CA GLY A 495 -9.29 -9.33 -32.18
C GLY A 495 -9.30 -7.89 -32.71
N HIS A 496 -8.53 -6.98 -32.11
CA HIS A 496 -8.28 -5.60 -32.54
C HIS A 496 -9.55 -4.79 -32.80
N ALA A 497 -10.65 -5.05 -32.07
CA ALA A 497 -11.97 -4.45 -32.29
C ALA A 497 -12.50 -4.50 -33.73
N GLY A 498 -12.02 -5.43 -34.57
CA GLY A 498 -12.35 -5.49 -36.00
C GLY A 498 -11.70 -4.38 -36.85
N VAL A 499 -10.73 -3.65 -36.30
CA VAL A 499 -9.94 -2.62 -36.97
C VAL A 499 -9.12 -3.24 -38.11
N LYS A 500 -8.93 -2.49 -39.19
CA LYS A 500 -8.13 -2.95 -40.34
C LYS A 500 -6.66 -3.18 -39.91
N PRO A 501 -6.01 -4.28 -40.34
CA PRO A 501 -4.62 -4.57 -39.97
C PRO A 501 -3.63 -3.43 -40.22
N GLU A 502 -3.84 -2.62 -41.27
CA GLU A 502 -3.02 -1.44 -41.57
C GLU A 502 -3.10 -0.37 -40.47
N ILE A 503 -4.30 -0.13 -39.93
CA ILE A 503 -4.52 0.83 -38.84
C ILE A 503 -4.02 0.26 -37.52
N THR A 504 -4.32 -1.02 -37.25
CA THR A 504 -3.82 -1.77 -36.08
C THR A 504 -2.29 -1.68 -35.98
N GLU A 505 -1.57 -1.90 -37.08
CA GLU A 505 -0.11 -1.81 -37.12
C GLU A 505 0.39 -0.40 -36.76
N PHE A 506 -0.25 0.67 -37.29
CA PHE A 506 0.11 2.03 -36.90
C PHE A 506 -0.27 2.37 -35.46
N CYS A 507 -1.36 1.82 -34.91
CA CYS A 507 -1.70 1.96 -33.48
C CYS A 507 -0.63 1.32 -32.58
N TYR A 508 -0.11 0.14 -32.94
CA TYR A 508 1.01 -0.47 -32.23
C TYR A 508 2.31 0.33 -32.38
N GLN A 509 2.67 0.77 -33.60
CA GLN A 509 3.85 1.61 -33.82
C GLN A 509 3.79 2.91 -33.00
N LEU A 510 2.62 3.56 -32.92
CA LEU A 510 2.43 4.75 -32.12
C LEU A 510 2.55 4.46 -30.61
N GLY A 511 1.93 3.38 -30.11
CA GLY A 511 2.09 2.95 -28.72
C GLY A 511 3.55 2.72 -28.34
N VAL A 512 4.31 2.05 -29.23
CA VAL A 512 5.75 1.85 -29.07
C VAL A 512 6.51 3.17 -29.04
N ASN A 513 6.23 4.11 -29.95
CA ASN A 513 6.87 5.42 -29.94
C ASN A 513 6.63 6.20 -28.64
N VAL A 514 5.39 6.24 -28.16
CA VAL A 514 5.03 6.98 -26.95
C VAL A 514 5.78 6.43 -25.74
N ILE A 515 5.82 5.11 -25.59
CA ILE A 515 6.52 4.45 -24.48
C ILE A 515 8.03 4.65 -24.59
N PHE A 516 8.59 4.43 -25.79
CA PHE A 516 10.01 4.61 -26.05
C PHE A 516 10.48 6.05 -25.76
N TYR A 517 9.66 7.06 -26.11
CA TYR A 517 9.90 8.45 -25.76
C TYR A 517 9.95 8.65 -24.24
N GLY A 518 8.98 8.12 -23.50
CA GLY A 518 8.96 8.18 -22.03
C GLY A 518 10.23 7.61 -21.41
N VAL A 519 10.67 6.43 -21.86
CA VAL A 519 11.88 5.77 -21.34
C VAL A 519 13.15 6.55 -21.68
N ILE A 520 13.32 7.03 -22.92
CA ILE A 520 14.51 7.83 -23.28
C ILE A 520 14.58 9.13 -22.47
N ARG A 521 13.45 9.80 -22.23
CA ARG A 521 13.44 11.11 -21.55
C ARG A 521 13.72 11.02 -20.05
N ILE A 522 13.28 9.96 -19.35
CA ILE A 522 13.64 9.80 -17.92
C ILE A 522 15.14 9.51 -17.76
N LEU A 523 15.71 8.69 -18.65
CA LEU A 523 17.14 8.31 -18.64
C LEU A 523 18.07 9.50 -18.87
N ALA A 524 17.74 10.37 -19.83
CA ALA A 524 18.53 11.56 -20.12
C ALA A 524 18.69 12.45 -18.88
N ASN A 525 17.67 12.53 -18.01
CA ASN A 525 17.73 13.30 -16.77
C ASN A 525 18.55 12.60 -15.66
N VAL A 526 18.44 11.27 -15.53
CA VAL A 526 19.27 10.51 -14.58
C VAL A 526 20.76 10.65 -14.94
N ALA A 527 21.09 10.61 -16.23
CA ALA A 527 22.44 10.84 -16.72
C ALA A 527 22.98 12.25 -16.38
N THR A 528 22.22 13.32 -16.68
CA THR A 528 22.68 14.70 -16.38
C THR A 528 22.85 14.94 -14.88
N LYS A 529 21.98 14.37 -14.03
CA LYS A 529 22.14 14.44 -12.57
C LYS A 529 23.36 13.67 -12.05
N ALA A 530 23.76 12.58 -12.69
CA ALA A 530 24.97 11.84 -12.33
C ALA A 530 26.27 12.55 -12.74
N GLU A 531 26.24 13.41 -13.76
CA GLU A 531 27.39 14.18 -14.23
C GLU A 531 27.67 15.43 -13.38
N ILE A 532 26.63 16.10 -12.85
CA ILE A 532 26.78 17.34 -12.04
C ILE A 532 27.73 17.15 -10.82
N PRO A 533 27.62 16.09 -9.99
CA PRO A 533 28.56 15.83 -8.91
C PRO A 533 30.00 15.54 -9.39
N ARG A 534 30.18 14.96 -10.58
CA ARG A 534 31.52 14.71 -11.14
C ARG A 534 32.18 16.00 -11.61
N ILE A 535 31.42 16.92 -12.19
CA ILE A 535 31.91 18.25 -12.60
C ILE A 535 32.23 19.08 -11.35
N LEU A 536 31.38 19.06 -10.31
CA LEU A 536 31.62 19.72 -9.03
C LEU A 536 32.72 19.08 -8.16
N ALA A 537 33.23 17.90 -8.54
CA ALA A 537 34.42 17.29 -7.95
C ALA A 537 35.70 17.57 -8.75
N PHE A 538 35.59 18.26 -9.89
CA PHE A 538 36.68 18.66 -10.79
C PHE A 538 36.91 20.18 -10.82
N VAL A 539 36.12 20.95 -10.07
CA VAL A 539 36.22 22.40 -9.85
C VAL A 539 36.48 22.66 -8.37
#